data_AF-A0A1F9U5B1-F1
#
_entry.id   AF-A0A1F9U5B1-F1
#
_cell.length_a   1.000
_cell.length_b   1.000
_cell.length_c   1.000
_cell.angle_alpha   90.00
_cell.angle_beta   90.00
_cell.angle_gamma   90.00
#
_symmetry.space_group_name_H-M   'P 1'
#
loop_
_entity.id
_entity.type
_entity.pdbx_description
1 polymer ?
#
loop_
_entity_poly.entity_id
_entity_poly.type
_entity_poly.pdbx_seq_one_letter_code
_entity_poly.pdbx_strand_id
1 'polypeptide(L)'
;SLPLAETSLEYQPCRSPVWDTAISAIALAESGLERRHPALVRCAAWLISKEIKNAGDWKMTNPQGPAGGWHFQFQNAFYPDIDDAAMVMLALRHVDLDQPLVSAREKACLRGLNWLLSMQSSSGGWAAFDKENTKSILTKIPFADHNAMIDPPYADVTARVLELLGYIGYDRRYSCVEKAVRYLRREQEADGSWFGRWGVNYIYGTWQVLRGLAAIDEDMRQPYVRKAVSWLKSVQREDGGWGETCITYSDPSQKGRGPATPSQTAWAVMGLMAAGCHDESVERGIEYLVRTQLDDGTWDETEYTGTGFPKVFYLEYTMYRQYFPLQALGNYQSALKNRAVCVPIGIAIGTPADTER
;
A
#
# COMPACT_ATOMS: atom_id res chain seq x y z
N SER A 1 14.17 6.56 -32.47
CA SER A 1 14.12 5.10 -32.63
C SER A 1 12.71 4.67 -32.30
N LEU A 2 12.01 3.99 -33.21
CA LEU A 2 10.73 3.34 -32.87
C LEU A 2 11.02 2.27 -31.80
N PRO A 3 10.19 2.12 -30.75
CA PRO A 3 10.35 1.02 -29.80
C PRO A 3 10.35 -0.29 -30.60
N LEU A 4 11.31 -1.18 -30.30
CA LEU A 4 11.29 -2.54 -30.82
C LEU A 4 9.89 -3.10 -30.54
N ALA A 5 9.14 -3.40 -31.60
CA ALA A 5 7.87 -4.09 -31.48
C ALA A 5 8.11 -5.34 -30.62
N GLU A 6 7.28 -5.57 -29.60
CA GLU A 6 7.38 -6.75 -28.74
C GLU A 6 7.44 -8.00 -29.65
N THR A 7 8.60 -8.64 -29.70
CA THR A 7 8.85 -9.80 -30.57
C THR A 7 8.40 -11.12 -29.95
N SER A 8 7.85 -11.06 -28.73
CA SER A 8 7.38 -12.20 -27.94
C SER A 8 5.91 -12.06 -27.60
N LEU A 9 5.24 -13.21 -27.41
CA LEU A 9 3.89 -13.29 -26.88
C LEU A 9 3.97 -13.94 -25.49
N GLU A 10 3.39 -13.27 -24.50
CA GLU A 10 3.36 -13.75 -23.11
C GLU A 10 1.91 -13.97 -22.64
N TYR A 11 1.71 -14.99 -21.82
CA TYR A 11 0.42 -15.27 -21.20
C TYR A 11 0.38 -14.68 -19.80
N GLN A 12 -0.49 -13.70 -19.58
CA GLN A 12 -0.68 -13.11 -18.27
C GLN A 12 -1.40 -14.10 -17.34
N PRO A 13 -0.80 -14.48 -16.19
CA PRO A 13 -1.41 -15.42 -15.24
C PRO A 13 -2.69 -14.85 -14.61
N CYS A 14 -2.75 -13.54 -14.46
CA CYS A 14 -3.91 -12.75 -14.07
C CYS A 14 -3.77 -11.34 -14.66
N ARG A 15 -4.86 -10.55 -14.66
CA ARG A 15 -4.84 -9.14 -15.07
C ARG A 15 -5.27 -8.29 -13.88
N SER A 16 -4.62 -7.15 -13.66
CA SER A 16 -4.73 -6.27 -12.49
C SER A 16 -5.52 -4.95 -12.69
N PRO A 17 -6.55 -4.86 -13.56
CA PRO A 17 -7.11 -3.57 -13.95
C PRO A 17 -7.78 -2.81 -12.80
N VAL A 18 -8.43 -3.49 -11.85
CA VAL A 18 -9.09 -2.79 -10.73
C VAL A 18 -8.04 -2.24 -9.77
N TRP A 19 -7.05 -3.06 -9.44
CA TRP A 19 -5.88 -2.70 -8.65
C TRP A 19 -5.15 -1.48 -9.19
N ASP A 20 -4.71 -1.56 -10.45
CA ASP A 20 -3.91 -0.51 -11.06
C ASP A 20 -4.71 0.78 -11.24
N THR A 21 -6.01 0.68 -11.52
CA THR A 21 -6.89 1.85 -11.63
C THR A 21 -7.04 2.56 -10.29
N ALA A 22 -7.25 1.81 -9.20
CA ALA A 22 -7.39 2.38 -7.86
C ALA A 22 -6.10 3.09 -7.41
N ILE A 23 -4.94 2.43 -7.55
CA ILE A 23 -3.67 3.01 -7.10
C ILE A 23 -3.28 4.20 -7.97
N SER A 24 -3.50 4.13 -9.30
CA SER A 24 -3.25 5.27 -10.18
C SER A 24 -4.08 6.49 -9.80
N ALA A 25 -5.35 6.31 -9.42
CA ALA A 25 -6.20 7.41 -8.97
C ALA A 25 -5.69 8.05 -7.68
N ILE A 26 -5.24 7.23 -6.72
CA ILE A 26 -4.64 7.70 -5.47
C ILE A 26 -3.35 8.48 -5.77
N ALA A 27 -2.44 7.91 -6.55
CA ALA A 27 -1.17 8.53 -6.88
C ALA A 27 -1.35 9.86 -7.63
N LEU A 28 -2.27 9.93 -8.59
CA LEU A 28 -2.58 11.17 -9.30
C LEU A 28 -3.16 12.24 -8.37
N ALA A 29 -4.11 11.88 -7.50
CA ALA A 29 -4.71 12.81 -6.56
C ALA A 29 -3.71 13.31 -5.49
N GLU A 30 -2.88 12.41 -4.94
CA GLU A 30 -1.84 12.75 -3.94
C GLU A 30 -0.66 13.53 -4.54
N SER A 31 -0.40 13.39 -5.84
CA SER A 31 0.58 14.20 -6.58
C SER A 31 0.06 15.55 -7.07
N GLY A 32 -1.18 15.91 -6.72
CA GLY A 32 -1.73 17.25 -6.91
C GLY A 32 -2.61 17.42 -8.14
N LEU A 33 -2.98 16.35 -8.85
CA LEU A 33 -4.05 16.43 -9.84
C LEU A 33 -5.35 16.83 -9.14
N GLU A 34 -6.10 17.77 -9.73
CA GLU A 34 -7.36 18.25 -9.15
C GLU A 34 -8.32 17.08 -8.91
N ARG A 35 -8.91 16.99 -7.71
CA ARG A 35 -9.80 15.87 -7.32
C ARG A 35 -11.07 15.75 -8.17
N ARG A 36 -11.46 16.81 -8.87
CA ARG A 36 -12.58 16.84 -9.85
C ARG A 36 -12.13 16.59 -11.29
N HIS A 37 -10.85 16.32 -11.53
CA HIS A 37 -10.32 16.16 -12.87
C HIS A 37 -11.11 15.09 -13.63
N PRO A 38 -11.51 15.33 -14.91
CA PRO A 38 -12.38 14.42 -15.64
C PRO A 38 -11.88 12.97 -15.71
N ALA A 39 -10.56 12.75 -15.74
CA ALA A 39 -10.00 11.40 -15.71
C ALA A 39 -10.25 10.68 -14.38
N LEU A 40 -10.14 11.37 -13.23
CA LEU A 40 -10.43 10.81 -11.91
C LEU A 40 -11.92 10.53 -11.73
N VAL A 41 -12.79 11.41 -12.26
CA VAL A 41 -14.25 11.19 -12.23
C VAL A 41 -14.64 9.96 -13.06
N ARG A 42 -14.05 9.78 -14.26
CA ARG A 42 -14.27 8.57 -15.07
C ARG A 42 -13.74 7.32 -14.37
N CYS A 43 -12.56 7.41 -13.76
CA CYS A 43 -11.98 6.33 -12.96
C CYS A 43 -12.92 5.92 -11.82
N ALA A 44 -13.39 6.87 -11.02
CA ALA A 44 -14.31 6.61 -9.92
C ALA A 44 -15.64 5.99 -10.40
N ALA A 45 -16.22 6.50 -11.49
CA ALA A 45 -17.42 5.93 -12.08
C ALA A 45 -17.20 4.47 -12.52
N TRP A 46 -16.05 4.16 -13.12
CA TRP A 46 -15.70 2.80 -13.51
C TRP A 46 -15.50 1.90 -12.29
N LEU A 47 -14.77 2.33 -11.26
CA LEU A 47 -14.58 1.57 -10.02
C LEU A 47 -15.91 1.29 -9.31
N ILE A 48 -16.82 2.27 -9.23
CA ILE A 48 -18.18 2.06 -8.68
C ILE A 48 -18.93 0.99 -9.48
N SER A 49 -18.77 0.96 -10.81
CA SER A 49 -19.42 -0.05 -11.65
C SER A 49 -18.88 -1.48 -11.44
N LYS A 50 -17.71 -1.63 -10.80
CA LYS A 50 -17.08 -2.91 -10.47
C LYS A 50 -17.47 -3.46 -9.10
N GLU A 51 -18.30 -2.74 -8.36
CA GLU A 51 -18.78 -3.21 -7.06
C GLU A 51 -19.51 -4.55 -7.18
N ILE A 52 -19.12 -5.50 -6.34
CA ILE A 52 -19.75 -6.82 -6.25
C ILE A 52 -20.94 -6.75 -5.29
N LYS A 53 -22.08 -7.31 -5.73
CA LYS A 53 -23.33 -7.37 -4.94
C LYS A 53 -23.85 -8.79 -4.72
N ASN A 54 -23.10 -9.78 -5.20
CA ASN A 54 -23.46 -11.19 -5.11
C ASN A 54 -22.57 -11.88 -4.07
N ALA A 55 -23.03 -13.04 -3.57
CA ALA A 55 -22.22 -13.92 -2.75
C ALA A 55 -21.13 -14.62 -3.58
N GLY A 56 -19.98 -14.86 -2.96
CA GLY A 56 -18.88 -15.67 -3.48
C GLY A 56 -18.54 -16.83 -2.55
N ASP A 57 -17.43 -17.53 -2.83
CA ASP A 57 -17.01 -18.71 -2.04
C ASP A 57 -16.70 -18.36 -0.57
N TRP A 58 -16.33 -17.10 -0.30
CA TRP A 58 -16.16 -16.54 1.05
C TRP A 58 -17.38 -16.73 1.97
N LYS A 59 -18.58 -16.99 1.42
CA LYS A 59 -19.76 -17.34 2.21
C LYS A 59 -19.61 -18.66 2.97
N MET A 60 -18.74 -19.56 2.53
CA MET A 60 -18.47 -20.81 3.23
C MET A 60 -17.87 -20.57 4.62
N THR A 61 -16.99 -19.58 4.72
CA THR A 61 -16.32 -19.19 5.97
C THR A 61 -17.06 -18.07 6.70
N ASN A 62 -17.92 -17.32 6.00
CA ASN A 62 -18.70 -16.22 6.54
C ASN A 62 -20.17 -16.23 6.09
N PRO A 63 -21.00 -17.21 6.52
CA PRO A 63 -22.36 -17.39 6.00
C PRO A 63 -23.28 -16.18 6.20
N GLN A 64 -23.05 -15.40 7.26
CA GLN A 64 -23.84 -14.21 7.61
C GLN A 64 -23.25 -12.90 7.08
N GLY A 65 -22.07 -12.92 6.44
CA GLY A 65 -21.44 -11.70 5.91
C GLY A 65 -22.27 -11.07 4.79
N PRO A 66 -22.41 -9.74 4.73
CA PRO A 66 -23.15 -9.08 3.65
C PRO A 66 -22.34 -9.13 2.33
N ALA A 67 -23.02 -9.09 1.19
CA ALA A 67 -22.31 -8.96 -0.09
C ALA A 67 -21.75 -7.54 -0.29
N GLY A 68 -20.56 -7.46 -0.87
CA GLY A 68 -19.82 -6.23 -1.11
C GLY A 68 -18.42 -6.55 -1.63
N GLY A 69 -17.60 -5.51 -1.78
CA GLY A 69 -16.20 -5.66 -2.18
C GLY A 69 -15.97 -5.46 -3.68
N TRP A 70 -14.71 -5.64 -4.05
CA TRP A 70 -14.16 -5.53 -5.39
C TRP A 70 -13.22 -6.69 -5.63
N HIS A 71 -12.90 -6.94 -6.90
CA HIS A 71 -11.99 -8.00 -7.33
C HIS A 71 -10.82 -7.39 -8.10
N PHE A 72 -9.68 -8.08 -8.12
CA PHE A 72 -8.51 -7.72 -8.92
C PHE A 72 -8.74 -7.57 -10.44
N GLN A 73 -9.47 -8.51 -11.05
CA GLN A 73 -9.64 -8.61 -12.52
C GLN A 73 -10.76 -7.70 -13.08
N PHE A 74 -11.11 -7.84 -14.37
CA PHE A 74 -12.24 -7.12 -14.98
C PHE A 74 -13.61 -7.60 -14.49
N GLN A 75 -13.74 -8.90 -14.26
CA GLN A 75 -14.95 -9.62 -13.86
C GLN A 75 -14.54 -10.88 -13.09
N ASN A 76 -14.78 -10.89 -11.78
CA ASN A 76 -14.49 -12.05 -10.93
C ASN A 76 -15.36 -12.04 -9.65
N ALA A 77 -16.67 -11.87 -9.82
CA ALA A 77 -17.57 -11.51 -8.72
C ALA A 77 -17.70 -12.56 -7.59
N PHE A 78 -17.25 -13.80 -7.81
CA PHE A 78 -17.25 -14.84 -6.77
C PHE A 78 -16.00 -14.82 -5.87
N TYR A 79 -14.98 -14.05 -6.26
CA TYR A 79 -13.71 -13.95 -5.54
C TYR A 79 -13.32 -12.47 -5.33
N PRO A 80 -14.13 -11.68 -4.60
CA PRO A 80 -13.67 -10.40 -4.08
C PRO A 80 -12.47 -10.60 -3.16
N ASP A 81 -11.59 -9.62 -3.11
CA ASP A 81 -10.42 -9.63 -2.23
C ASP A 81 -10.34 -8.35 -1.38
N ILE A 82 -9.70 -8.47 -0.23
CA ILE A 82 -9.64 -7.43 0.80
C ILE A 82 -8.77 -6.26 0.37
N ASP A 83 -7.68 -6.54 -0.34
CA ASP A 83 -6.72 -5.54 -0.80
C ASP A 83 -7.39 -4.60 -1.82
N ASP A 84 -8.01 -5.14 -2.87
CA ASP A 84 -8.74 -4.36 -3.88
C ASP A 84 -9.92 -3.63 -3.26
N ALA A 85 -10.68 -4.27 -2.38
CA ALA A 85 -11.78 -3.58 -1.69
C ALA A 85 -11.28 -2.37 -0.87
N ALA A 86 -10.15 -2.52 -0.18
CA ALA A 86 -9.55 -1.43 0.58
C ALA A 86 -9.07 -0.29 -0.33
N MET A 87 -8.32 -0.63 -1.38
CA MET A 87 -7.73 0.36 -2.29
C MET A 87 -8.76 1.07 -3.15
N VAL A 88 -9.80 0.37 -3.62
CA VAL A 88 -10.89 1.00 -4.37
C VAL A 88 -11.65 1.98 -3.48
N MET A 89 -12.00 1.59 -2.25
CA MET A 89 -12.67 2.51 -1.33
C MET A 89 -11.80 3.72 -1.01
N LEU A 90 -10.49 3.53 -0.81
CA LEU A 90 -9.55 4.63 -0.59
C LEU A 90 -9.50 5.56 -1.82
N ALA A 91 -9.30 5.02 -3.02
CA ALA A 91 -9.28 5.78 -4.27
C ALA A 91 -10.55 6.63 -4.46
N LEU A 92 -11.73 6.07 -4.16
CA LEU A 92 -13.00 6.79 -4.25
C LEU A 92 -13.11 7.96 -3.26
N ARG A 93 -12.35 7.96 -2.15
CA ARG A 93 -12.26 9.09 -1.20
C ARG A 93 -11.32 10.20 -1.68
N HIS A 94 -10.45 9.94 -2.64
CA HIS A 94 -9.58 10.95 -3.26
C HIS A 94 -10.24 11.70 -4.43
N VAL A 95 -11.45 11.31 -4.84
CA VAL A 95 -12.16 11.92 -5.97
C VAL A 95 -13.39 12.69 -5.49
N ASP A 96 -13.47 13.95 -5.91
CA ASP A 96 -14.63 14.81 -5.68
C ASP A 96 -15.67 14.51 -6.78
N LEU A 97 -16.86 14.08 -6.37
CA LEU A 97 -17.94 13.66 -7.26
C LEU A 97 -19.21 14.48 -7.01
N ASP A 98 -19.96 14.72 -8.07
CA ASP A 98 -21.30 15.30 -8.02
C ASP A 98 -22.38 14.21 -8.07
N GLN A 99 -23.64 14.60 -7.91
CA GLN A 99 -24.76 13.70 -8.11
C GLN A 99 -24.88 13.27 -9.58
N PRO A 100 -25.27 12.01 -9.89
CA PRO A 100 -25.67 10.95 -8.95
C PRO A 100 -24.50 10.09 -8.41
N LEU A 101 -23.28 10.31 -8.88
CA LEU A 101 -22.12 9.46 -8.59
C LEU A 101 -21.72 9.49 -7.11
N VAL A 102 -21.83 10.64 -6.44
CA VAL A 102 -21.55 10.73 -5.00
C VAL A 102 -22.47 9.82 -4.16
N SER A 103 -23.76 9.72 -4.51
CA SER A 103 -24.69 8.80 -3.83
C SER A 103 -24.36 7.34 -4.13
N ALA A 104 -23.99 7.04 -5.39
CA ALA A 104 -23.58 5.70 -5.78
C ALA A 104 -22.30 5.26 -5.04
N ARG A 105 -21.32 6.17 -4.92
CA ARG A 105 -20.09 5.98 -4.13
C ARG A 105 -20.41 5.63 -2.68
N GLU A 106 -21.19 6.46 -1.98
CA GLU A 106 -21.47 6.20 -0.55
C GLU A 106 -22.16 4.87 -0.32
N LYS A 107 -23.11 4.52 -1.19
CA LYS A 107 -23.79 3.22 -1.13
C LYS A 107 -22.83 2.06 -1.35
N ALA A 108 -21.93 2.18 -2.32
CA ALA A 108 -20.95 1.14 -2.65
C ALA A 108 -19.92 0.98 -1.53
N CYS A 109 -19.31 2.08 -1.07
CA CYS A 109 -18.34 2.06 0.03
C CYS A 109 -18.96 1.54 1.32
N LEU A 110 -20.23 1.84 1.63
CA LEU A 110 -20.89 1.29 2.82
C LEU A 110 -21.04 -0.24 2.75
N ARG A 111 -21.45 -0.78 1.60
CA ARG A 111 -21.53 -2.24 1.40
C ARG A 111 -20.16 -2.90 1.44
N GLY A 112 -19.18 -2.30 0.76
CA GLY A 112 -17.79 -2.73 0.77
C GLY A 112 -17.20 -2.77 2.18
N LEU A 113 -17.40 -1.70 2.96
CA LEU A 113 -16.94 -1.62 4.35
C LEU A 113 -17.59 -2.69 5.23
N ASN A 114 -18.91 -2.90 5.10
CA ASN A 114 -19.61 -3.92 5.87
C ASN A 114 -19.13 -5.34 5.53
N TRP A 115 -18.87 -5.63 4.24
CA TRP A 115 -18.26 -6.88 3.82
C TRP A 115 -16.85 -7.02 4.42
N LEU A 116 -15.98 -6.03 4.19
CA LEU A 116 -14.59 -6.01 4.64
C LEU A 116 -14.47 -6.21 6.16
N LEU A 117 -15.26 -5.49 6.97
CA LEU A 117 -15.27 -5.65 8.42
C LEU A 117 -15.73 -7.04 8.85
N SER A 118 -16.68 -7.65 8.13
CA SER A 118 -17.16 -9.01 8.43
C SER A 118 -16.14 -10.12 8.13
N MET A 119 -15.12 -9.79 7.33
CA MET A 119 -14.04 -10.69 6.90
C MET A 119 -12.81 -10.65 7.82
N GLN A 120 -12.84 -9.88 8.92
CA GLN A 120 -11.77 -9.93 9.92
C GLN A 120 -11.70 -11.32 10.54
N SER A 121 -10.51 -11.91 10.57
CA SER A 121 -10.28 -13.19 11.24
C SER A 121 -10.13 -13.01 12.75
N SER A 122 -10.31 -14.11 13.48
CA SER A 122 -10.22 -14.24 14.94
C SER A 122 -8.85 -13.84 15.49
N SER A 123 -7.80 -13.97 14.69
CA SER A 123 -6.44 -13.48 14.99
C SER A 123 -6.37 -11.95 15.08
N GLY A 124 -7.35 -11.23 14.51
CA GLY A 124 -7.38 -9.77 14.38
C GLY A 124 -6.90 -9.24 13.03
N GLY A 125 -6.30 -10.08 12.19
CA GLY A 125 -5.88 -9.71 10.85
C GLY A 125 -6.90 -10.01 9.76
N TRP A 126 -6.57 -9.62 8.54
CA TRP A 126 -7.28 -9.99 7.31
C TRP A 126 -6.38 -10.80 6.39
N ALA A 127 -7.00 -11.79 5.73
CA ALA A 127 -6.42 -12.54 4.64
C ALA A 127 -6.85 -11.91 3.29
N ALA A 128 -6.42 -12.48 2.16
CA ALA A 128 -6.75 -11.90 0.87
C ALA A 128 -8.22 -12.11 0.48
N PHE A 129 -8.76 -13.32 0.64
CA PHE A 129 -10.07 -13.72 0.13
C PHE A 129 -10.99 -14.26 1.22
N ASP A 130 -10.47 -15.05 2.15
CA ASP A 130 -11.26 -15.83 3.10
C ASP A 130 -10.89 -15.56 4.56
N LYS A 131 -11.91 -15.44 5.42
CA LYS A 131 -11.67 -15.42 6.86
C LYS A 131 -11.52 -16.84 7.41
N GLU A 132 -10.69 -17.02 8.43
CA GLU A 132 -10.44 -18.33 9.08
C GLU A 132 -9.92 -19.45 8.14
N ASN A 133 -9.35 -19.12 6.98
CA ASN A 133 -8.71 -20.09 6.10
C ASN A 133 -7.28 -20.42 6.59
N THR A 134 -7.20 -21.05 7.77
CA THR A 134 -5.96 -21.15 8.56
C THR A 134 -5.56 -22.60 8.89
N LYS A 135 -6.14 -23.59 8.20
CA LYS A 135 -5.92 -25.02 8.46
C LYS A 135 -4.54 -25.49 7.94
N SER A 136 -3.48 -25.13 8.66
CA SER A 136 -2.07 -25.39 8.29
C SER A 136 -1.73 -26.85 8.03
N ILE A 137 -2.48 -27.81 8.58
CA ILE A 137 -2.32 -29.23 8.27
C ILE A 137 -2.50 -29.53 6.76
N LEU A 138 -3.31 -28.74 6.05
CA LEU A 138 -3.50 -28.86 4.61
C LEU A 138 -2.24 -28.49 3.81
N THR A 139 -1.26 -27.82 4.42
CA THR A 139 0.03 -27.52 3.79
C THR A 139 1.07 -28.63 4.01
N LYS A 140 0.69 -29.77 4.60
CA LYS A 140 1.60 -30.88 4.93
C LYS A 140 1.32 -32.16 4.13
N ILE A 141 0.40 -32.11 3.17
CA ILE A 141 0.08 -33.24 2.29
C ILE A 141 0.98 -33.22 1.03
N PRO A 142 1.19 -34.36 0.35
CA PRO A 142 2.06 -34.42 -0.84
C PRO A 142 1.66 -33.47 -1.97
N PHE A 143 0.36 -33.16 -2.11
CA PHE A 143 -0.15 -32.20 -3.10
C PHE A 143 0.21 -30.73 -2.78
N ALA A 144 0.58 -30.43 -1.54
CA ALA A 144 0.82 -29.06 -1.06
C ALA A 144 2.31 -28.67 -1.12
N ASP A 145 3.06 -29.20 -2.07
CA ASP A 145 4.49 -28.96 -2.29
C ASP A 145 4.85 -27.47 -2.46
N HIS A 146 3.90 -26.64 -2.90
CA HIS A 146 4.05 -25.19 -3.05
C HIS A 146 3.58 -24.36 -1.84
N ASN A 147 3.09 -24.99 -0.75
CA ASN A 147 2.64 -24.33 0.50
C ASN A 147 1.63 -23.16 0.34
N ALA A 148 0.87 -23.13 -0.76
CA ALA A 148 -0.12 -22.09 -1.09
C ALA A 148 -1.58 -22.58 -0.96
N MET A 149 -1.83 -23.58 -0.10
CA MET A 149 -3.14 -24.25 0.02
C MET A 149 -4.16 -23.52 0.90
N ILE A 150 -3.72 -22.49 1.61
CA ILE A 150 -4.52 -21.77 2.60
C ILE A 150 -4.34 -20.26 2.44
N ASP A 151 -5.27 -19.49 2.99
CA ASP A 151 -5.28 -18.03 2.98
C ASP A 151 -5.37 -17.49 4.42
N PRO A 152 -4.29 -17.59 5.21
CA PRO A 152 -4.27 -17.01 6.54
C PRO A 152 -4.13 -15.48 6.46
N PRO A 153 -4.46 -14.75 7.54
CA PRO A 153 -4.17 -13.33 7.62
C PRO A 153 -2.68 -13.00 7.47
N TYR A 154 -2.38 -11.86 6.85
CA TYR A 154 -1.02 -11.32 6.70
C TYR A 154 -0.93 -9.84 7.09
N ALA A 155 0.28 -9.41 7.44
CA ALA A 155 0.56 -8.06 7.94
C ALA A 155 0.29 -6.96 6.92
N ASP A 156 0.66 -7.17 5.65
CA ASP A 156 0.45 -6.22 4.56
C ASP A 156 -1.04 -5.97 4.28
N VAL A 157 -1.85 -7.02 4.13
CA VAL A 157 -3.31 -6.90 3.93
C VAL A 157 -3.98 -6.26 5.15
N THR A 158 -3.60 -6.67 6.35
CA THR A 158 -4.15 -6.10 7.59
C THR A 158 -3.84 -4.61 7.70
N ALA A 159 -2.63 -4.20 7.36
CA ALA A 159 -2.25 -2.80 7.40
C ALA A 159 -2.90 -1.96 6.29
N ARG A 160 -3.18 -2.55 5.12
CA ARG A 160 -4.02 -1.93 4.08
C ARG A 160 -5.40 -1.56 4.61
N VAL A 161 -6.01 -2.49 5.32
CA VAL A 161 -7.31 -2.26 5.94
C VAL A 161 -7.22 -1.13 6.95
N LEU A 162 -6.19 -1.10 7.80
CA LEU A 162 -5.99 0.01 8.74
C LEU A 162 -5.85 1.36 8.03
N GLU A 163 -5.13 1.40 6.92
CA GLU A 163 -5.00 2.62 6.13
C GLU A 163 -6.36 3.14 5.66
N LEU A 164 -7.18 2.31 5.02
CA LEU A 164 -8.54 2.69 4.64
C LEU A 164 -9.35 3.15 5.86
N LEU A 165 -9.33 2.36 6.94
CA LEU A 165 -10.12 2.61 8.15
C LEU A 165 -9.79 3.98 8.76
N GLY A 166 -8.51 4.33 8.84
CA GLY A 166 -8.06 5.65 9.28
C GLY A 166 -8.62 6.79 8.43
N TYR A 167 -8.56 6.64 7.10
CA TYR A 167 -9.09 7.62 6.15
C TYR A 167 -10.61 7.86 6.27
N ILE A 168 -11.35 6.90 6.80
CA ILE A 168 -12.81 7.01 7.00
C ILE A 168 -13.19 7.22 8.48
N GLY A 169 -12.23 7.57 9.33
CA GLY A 169 -12.46 8.04 10.71
C GLY A 169 -12.46 6.95 11.78
N TYR A 170 -11.94 5.77 11.50
CA TYR A 170 -11.70 4.76 12.53
C TYR A 170 -10.35 5.00 13.19
N ASP A 171 -10.28 4.69 14.47
CA ASP A 171 -9.06 4.75 15.26
C ASP A 171 -8.98 3.58 16.25
N ARG A 172 -7.98 3.61 17.13
CA ARG A 172 -7.71 2.55 18.12
C ARG A 172 -8.84 2.25 19.10
N ARG A 173 -9.86 3.11 19.22
CA ARG A 173 -11.03 2.89 20.09
C ARG A 173 -11.98 1.85 19.49
N TYR A 174 -11.89 1.61 18.19
CA TYR A 174 -12.66 0.60 17.50
C TYR A 174 -12.02 -0.78 17.72
N SER A 175 -12.83 -1.75 18.13
CA SER A 175 -12.35 -3.10 18.47
C SER A 175 -11.68 -3.82 17.30
N CYS A 176 -12.11 -3.56 16.06
CA CYS A 176 -11.48 -4.13 14.87
C CYS A 176 -10.05 -3.59 14.68
N VAL A 177 -9.83 -2.28 14.85
CA VAL A 177 -8.51 -1.63 14.75
C VAL A 177 -7.61 -2.09 15.89
N GLU A 178 -8.12 -2.13 17.12
CA GLU A 178 -7.36 -2.58 18.29
C GLU A 178 -6.82 -4.02 18.12
N LYS A 179 -7.67 -4.93 17.63
CA LYS A 179 -7.27 -6.32 17.32
C LYS A 179 -6.24 -6.40 16.21
N ALA A 180 -6.38 -5.57 15.17
CA ALA A 180 -5.46 -5.51 14.04
C ALA A 180 -4.08 -4.99 14.46
N VAL A 181 -4.01 -3.93 15.26
CA VAL A 181 -2.74 -3.42 15.81
C VAL A 181 -2.08 -4.49 16.69
N ARG A 182 -2.87 -5.19 17.54
CA ARG A 182 -2.34 -6.31 18.33
C ARG A 182 -1.82 -7.44 17.43
N TYR A 183 -2.50 -7.75 16.34
CA TYR A 183 -2.05 -8.74 15.35
C TYR A 183 -0.72 -8.30 14.72
N LEU A 184 -0.62 -7.09 14.18
CA LEU A 184 0.60 -6.58 13.56
C LEU A 184 1.80 -6.59 14.52
N ARG A 185 1.59 -6.26 15.80
CA ARG A 185 2.65 -6.34 16.81
C ARG A 185 3.16 -7.77 17.06
N ARG A 186 2.33 -8.79 16.87
CA ARG A 186 2.75 -10.20 17.01
C ARG A 186 3.46 -10.71 15.77
N GLU A 187 3.08 -10.22 14.60
CA GLU A 187 3.68 -10.59 13.31
C GLU A 187 4.99 -9.84 13.01
N GLN A 188 5.41 -8.90 13.87
CA GLN A 188 6.65 -8.17 13.66
C GLN A 188 7.87 -9.09 13.84
N GLU A 189 8.79 -9.00 12.90
CA GLU A 189 10.05 -9.74 12.93
C GLU A 189 11.00 -9.24 14.03
N ALA A 190 11.96 -10.09 14.38
CA ALA A 190 12.95 -9.77 15.41
C ALA A 190 13.85 -8.56 15.06
N ASP A 191 13.97 -8.18 13.79
CA ASP A 191 14.70 -6.99 13.32
C ASP A 191 13.80 -5.74 13.22
N GLY A 192 12.49 -5.88 13.39
CA GLY A 192 11.50 -4.81 13.30
C GLY A 192 10.74 -4.74 11.97
N SER A 193 11.14 -5.52 10.97
CA SER A 193 10.44 -5.60 9.69
C SER A 193 9.11 -6.37 9.77
N TRP A 194 8.29 -6.30 8.72
CA TRP A 194 7.16 -7.18 8.50
C TRP A 194 7.26 -7.87 7.16
N PHE A 195 6.91 -9.16 7.12
CA PHE A 195 6.86 -9.97 5.91
C PHE A 195 5.82 -9.42 4.91
N GLY A 196 6.21 -9.30 3.64
CA GLY A 196 5.32 -8.93 2.54
C GLY A 196 4.81 -10.17 1.84
N ARG A 197 3.52 -10.47 1.97
CA ARG A 197 2.91 -11.65 1.34
C ARG A 197 2.66 -11.45 -0.16
N TRP A 198 2.29 -10.23 -0.57
CA TRP A 198 1.85 -9.93 -1.94
C TRP A 198 2.78 -8.99 -2.72
N GLY A 199 3.73 -8.36 -2.05
CA GLY A 199 4.81 -7.57 -2.66
C GLY A 199 6.15 -7.96 -2.06
N VAL A 200 7.22 -7.87 -2.84
CA VAL A 200 8.57 -8.29 -2.48
C VAL A 200 9.25 -7.23 -1.63
N ASN A 201 9.64 -7.50 -0.38
CA ASN A 201 9.06 -8.45 0.58
C ASN A 201 8.96 -7.70 1.91
N TYR A 202 10.05 -7.64 2.67
CA TYR A 202 10.09 -6.98 3.95
C TYR A 202 10.02 -5.45 3.82
N ILE A 203 10.53 -4.89 2.72
CA ILE A 203 10.37 -3.46 2.43
C ILE A 203 8.89 -3.13 2.20
N TYR A 204 8.21 -3.94 1.38
CA TYR A 204 6.79 -3.81 1.09
C TYR A 204 5.92 -3.95 2.36
N GLY A 205 6.09 -5.05 3.09
CA GLY A 205 5.32 -5.30 4.32
C GLY A 205 5.54 -4.21 5.37
N THR A 206 6.79 -3.80 5.57
CA THR A 206 7.12 -2.76 6.55
C THR A 206 6.55 -1.39 6.15
N TRP A 207 6.64 -1.01 4.88
CA TRP A 207 6.03 0.22 4.37
C TRP A 207 4.52 0.26 4.63
N GLN A 208 3.81 -0.80 4.20
CA GLN A 208 2.35 -0.83 4.32
C GLN A 208 1.92 -0.78 5.79
N VAL A 209 2.63 -1.49 6.68
CA VAL A 209 2.38 -1.44 8.13
C VAL A 209 2.58 -0.04 8.70
N LEU A 210 3.68 0.65 8.34
CA LEU A 210 3.93 2.01 8.81
C LEU A 210 2.85 2.99 8.33
N ARG A 211 2.39 2.88 7.07
CA ARG A 211 1.27 3.69 6.55
C ARG A 211 -0.03 3.40 7.29
N GLY A 212 -0.39 2.13 7.45
CA GLY A 212 -1.61 1.72 8.12
C GLY A 212 -1.67 2.19 9.58
N LEU A 213 -0.56 2.09 10.31
CA LEU A 213 -0.47 2.57 11.70
C LEU A 213 -0.59 4.10 11.79
N ALA A 214 0.07 4.83 10.89
CA ALA A 214 -0.03 6.29 10.84
C ALA A 214 -1.46 6.77 10.55
N ALA A 215 -2.16 6.10 9.63
CA ALA A 215 -3.52 6.48 9.23
C ALA A 215 -4.53 6.37 10.37
N ILE A 216 -4.35 5.43 11.31
CA ILE A 216 -5.23 5.23 12.48
C ILE A 216 -4.75 5.98 13.73
N ASP A 217 -3.84 6.94 13.56
CA ASP A 217 -3.27 7.79 14.62
C ASP A 217 -2.57 6.98 15.73
N GLU A 218 -1.85 5.91 15.35
CA GLU A 218 -0.95 5.22 16.28
C GLU A 218 0.19 6.17 16.68
N ASP A 219 0.62 6.12 17.94
CA ASP A 219 1.83 6.83 18.34
C ASP A 219 3.05 6.24 17.63
N MET A 220 3.47 6.91 16.55
CA MET A 220 4.57 6.43 15.74
C MET A 220 5.90 6.40 16.52
N ARG A 221 6.02 7.04 17.70
CA ARG A 221 7.24 6.99 18.54
C ARG A 221 7.37 5.69 19.33
N GLN A 222 6.37 4.81 19.28
CA GLN A 222 6.41 3.52 19.98
C GLN A 222 7.66 2.71 19.58
N PRO A 223 8.27 1.96 20.51
CA PRO A 223 9.53 1.25 20.24
C PRO A 223 9.48 0.31 19.04
N TYR A 224 8.37 -0.40 18.85
CA TYR A 224 8.19 -1.34 17.74
C TYR A 224 8.15 -0.63 16.38
N VAL A 225 7.54 0.56 16.30
CA VAL A 225 7.54 1.41 15.10
C VAL A 225 8.93 1.98 14.85
N ARG A 226 9.60 2.49 15.89
CA ARG A 226 10.97 3.02 15.74
C ARG A 226 11.97 1.95 15.29
N LYS A 227 11.78 0.71 15.73
CA LYS A 227 12.60 -0.43 15.27
C LYS A 227 12.43 -0.69 13.78
N ALA A 228 11.21 -0.64 13.26
CA ALA A 228 10.92 -0.77 11.83
C ALA A 228 11.52 0.38 11.01
N VAL A 229 11.44 1.61 11.51
CA VAL A 229 12.10 2.78 10.91
C VAL A 229 13.61 2.57 10.84
N SER A 230 14.24 2.16 11.95
CA SER A 230 15.67 1.87 11.99
C SER A 230 16.05 0.76 11.01
N TRP A 231 15.23 -0.28 10.89
CA TRP A 231 15.44 -1.36 9.92
C TRP A 231 15.42 -0.83 8.48
N LEU A 232 14.38 -0.08 8.08
CA LEU A 232 14.31 0.51 6.73
C LEU A 232 15.54 1.35 6.43
N LYS A 233 15.97 2.22 7.35
CA LYS A 233 17.18 3.02 7.16
C LYS A 233 18.45 2.18 7.03
N SER A 234 18.54 1.08 7.79
CA SER A 234 19.71 0.19 7.78
C SER A 234 19.90 -0.57 6.45
N VAL A 235 18.83 -0.71 5.66
CA VAL A 235 18.83 -1.39 4.36
C VAL A 235 18.78 -0.42 3.17
N GLN A 236 18.92 0.90 3.42
CA GLN A 236 19.08 1.87 2.34
C GLN A 236 20.41 1.65 1.62
N ARG A 237 20.40 1.69 0.29
CA ARG A 237 21.60 1.50 -0.53
C ARG A 237 22.44 2.78 -0.62
N GLU A 238 23.68 2.64 -1.08
CA GLU A 238 24.60 3.77 -1.30
C GLU A 238 24.07 4.76 -2.35
N ASP A 239 23.36 4.26 -3.37
CA ASP A 239 22.69 5.07 -4.41
C ASP A 239 21.47 5.87 -3.89
N GLY A 240 21.09 5.68 -2.63
CA GLY A 240 19.97 6.35 -1.97
C GLY A 240 18.64 5.60 -2.08
N GLY A 241 18.55 4.60 -2.96
CA GLY A 241 17.34 3.80 -3.16
C GLY A 241 17.23 2.61 -2.20
N TRP A 242 16.14 1.88 -2.37
CA TRP A 242 15.85 0.63 -1.67
C TRP A 242 15.56 -0.47 -2.68
N GLY A 243 16.00 -1.68 -2.35
CA GLY A 243 15.98 -2.82 -3.25
C GLY A 243 15.92 -4.13 -2.50
N GLU A 244 15.02 -5.02 -2.90
CA GLU A 244 14.87 -6.35 -2.32
C GLU A 244 14.49 -7.37 -3.38
N THR A 245 15.29 -8.42 -3.54
CA THR A 245 15.02 -9.45 -4.55
C THR A 245 14.16 -10.59 -4.01
N CYS A 246 13.50 -11.30 -4.92
CA CYS A 246 12.64 -12.45 -4.62
C CYS A 246 13.34 -13.57 -3.80
N ILE A 247 14.67 -13.63 -3.79
CA ILE A 247 15.44 -14.61 -3.02
C ILE A 247 15.15 -14.53 -1.51
N THR A 248 14.77 -13.36 -1.00
CA THR A 248 14.55 -13.18 0.44
C THR A 248 13.39 -14.00 1.00
N TYR A 249 12.50 -14.52 0.16
CA TYR A 249 11.47 -15.48 0.58
C TYR A 249 12.07 -16.82 0.98
N SER A 250 13.19 -17.22 0.35
CA SER A 250 13.91 -18.47 0.62
C SER A 250 15.04 -18.30 1.62
N ASP A 251 15.69 -17.12 1.62
CA ASP A 251 16.80 -16.79 2.51
C ASP A 251 16.55 -15.45 3.23
N PRO A 252 16.04 -15.48 4.48
CA PRO A 252 15.82 -14.27 5.28
C PRO A 252 17.09 -13.48 5.60
N SER A 253 18.30 -13.98 5.33
CA SER A 253 19.52 -13.17 5.46
C SER A 253 19.65 -12.11 4.35
N GLN A 254 18.85 -12.24 3.29
CA GLN A 254 18.78 -11.31 2.15
C GLN A 254 17.72 -10.22 2.31
N LYS A 255 17.15 -10.05 3.52
CA LYS A 255 16.19 -8.99 3.84
C LYS A 255 16.68 -7.61 3.39
N GLY A 256 15.85 -6.92 2.61
CA GLY A 256 16.17 -5.60 2.09
C GLY A 256 17.42 -5.55 1.20
N ARG A 257 17.79 -6.68 0.57
CA ARG A 257 18.96 -6.77 -0.33
C ARG A 257 18.53 -7.04 -1.76
N GLY A 258 18.94 -6.15 -2.64
CA GLY A 258 18.70 -6.21 -4.09
C GLY A 258 19.12 -4.91 -4.76
N PRO A 259 19.17 -4.87 -6.10
CA PRO A 259 19.26 -3.60 -6.83
C PRO A 259 18.15 -2.66 -6.39
N ALA A 260 18.44 -1.35 -6.29
CA ALA A 260 17.39 -0.38 -6.00
C ALA A 260 16.34 -0.40 -7.11
N THR A 261 15.06 -0.36 -6.73
CA THR A 261 13.94 -0.26 -7.68
C THR A 261 13.12 0.99 -7.38
N PRO A 262 12.47 1.59 -8.39
CA PRO A 262 11.61 2.75 -8.17
C PRO A 262 10.45 2.44 -7.23
N SER A 263 9.79 1.28 -7.35
CA SER A 263 8.65 0.93 -6.49
C SER A 263 9.06 0.68 -5.04
N GLN A 264 10.12 -0.10 -4.78
CA GLN A 264 10.57 -0.37 -3.41
C GLN A 264 11.17 0.87 -2.74
N THR A 265 11.83 1.74 -3.50
CA THR A 265 12.29 3.04 -3.01
C THR A 265 11.12 3.92 -2.60
N ALA A 266 10.07 3.99 -3.43
CA ALA A 266 8.86 4.72 -3.10
C ALA A 266 8.16 4.18 -1.84
N TRP A 267 8.08 2.86 -1.67
CA TRP A 267 7.56 2.22 -0.45
C TRP A 267 8.36 2.64 0.78
N ALA A 268 9.68 2.46 0.77
CA ALA A 268 10.53 2.83 1.89
C ALA A 268 10.38 4.32 2.26
N VAL A 269 10.42 5.21 1.26
CA VAL A 269 10.24 6.66 1.44
C VAL A 269 8.89 6.99 2.07
N MET A 270 7.79 6.45 1.53
CA MET A 270 6.46 6.69 2.07
C MET A 270 6.30 6.12 3.49
N GLY A 271 6.94 4.98 3.80
CA GLY A 271 6.88 4.35 5.11
C GLY A 271 7.62 5.18 6.16
N LEU A 272 8.81 5.67 5.82
CA LEU A 272 9.58 6.59 6.65
C LEU A 272 8.81 7.90 6.89
N MET A 273 8.22 8.50 5.85
CA MET A 273 7.42 9.72 5.99
C MET A 273 6.17 9.51 6.85
N ALA A 274 5.46 8.38 6.68
CA ALA A 274 4.33 8.02 7.53
C ALA A 274 4.73 7.88 9.01
N ALA A 275 5.96 7.44 9.27
CA ALA A 275 6.55 7.42 10.61
C ALA A 275 7.11 8.78 11.07
N GLY A 276 6.85 9.88 10.37
CA GLY A 276 7.30 11.23 10.71
C GLY A 276 8.80 11.47 10.47
N CYS A 277 9.47 10.62 9.69
CA CYS A 277 10.86 10.82 9.32
C CYS A 277 10.96 11.69 8.07
N HIS A 278 11.88 12.64 8.10
CA HIS A 278 12.18 13.55 6.98
C HIS A 278 13.64 13.98 7.04
N ASP A 279 14.50 13.03 7.40
CA ASP A 279 15.95 13.16 7.45
C ASP A 279 16.58 12.71 6.12
N GLU A 280 17.90 12.73 6.07
CA GLU A 280 18.72 12.43 4.88
C GLU A 280 18.32 11.11 4.19
N SER A 281 17.86 10.09 4.92
CA SER A 281 17.39 8.85 4.30
C SER A 281 16.23 9.09 3.33
N VAL A 282 15.25 9.93 3.72
CA VAL A 282 14.11 10.27 2.85
C VAL A 282 14.58 11.11 1.67
N GLU A 283 15.44 12.10 1.91
CA GLU A 283 15.97 12.99 0.87
C GLU A 283 16.73 12.21 -0.20
N ARG A 284 17.65 11.32 0.19
CA ARG A 284 18.40 10.46 -0.74
C ARG A 284 17.49 9.50 -1.53
N GLY A 285 16.40 9.04 -0.92
CA GLY A 285 15.38 8.23 -1.62
C GLY A 285 14.63 9.03 -2.67
N ILE A 286 14.24 10.27 -2.35
CA ILE A 286 13.60 11.18 -3.30
C ILE A 286 14.57 11.55 -4.44
N GLU A 287 15.82 11.84 -4.13
CA GLU A 287 16.87 12.10 -5.13
C GLU A 287 17.09 10.90 -6.05
N TYR A 288 17.09 9.67 -5.52
CA TYR A 288 17.13 8.46 -6.34
C TYR A 288 15.96 8.43 -7.33
N LEU A 289 14.72 8.67 -6.88
CA LEU A 289 13.55 8.65 -7.77
C LEU A 289 13.64 9.74 -8.85
N VAL A 290 14.02 10.96 -8.48
CA VAL A 290 14.18 12.06 -9.45
C VAL A 290 15.28 11.76 -10.46
N ARG A 291 16.43 11.25 -10.01
CA ARG A 291 17.59 10.97 -10.88
C ARG A 291 17.36 9.79 -11.83
N THR A 292 16.52 8.83 -11.45
CA THR A 292 16.25 7.63 -12.25
C THR A 292 15.00 7.75 -13.12
N GLN A 293 14.30 8.89 -13.09
CA GLN A 293 13.22 9.19 -14.01
C GLN A 293 13.78 9.38 -15.43
N LEU A 294 13.13 8.76 -16.41
CA LEU A 294 13.45 8.87 -17.83
C LEU A 294 12.92 10.20 -18.41
N ASP A 295 13.43 10.58 -19.59
CA ASP A 295 13.05 11.83 -20.27
C ASP A 295 11.55 11.90 -20.62
N ASP A 296 10.87 10.75 -20.74
CA ASP A 296 9.42 10.67 -20.98
C ASP A 296 8.58 10.71 -19.70
N GLY A 297 9.22 10.86 -18.54
CA GLY A 297 8.60 10.94 -17.22
C GLY A 297 8.34 9.59 -16.57
N THR A 298 8.68 8.47 -17.23
CA THR A 298 8.51 7.12 -16.67
C THR A 298 9.74 6.65 -15.89
N TRP A 299 9.61 5.51 -15.21
CA TRP A 299 10.75 4.78 -14.64
C TRP A 299 10.89 3.38 -15.23
N ASP A 300 12.13 2.90 -15.29
CA ASP A 300 12.45 1.50 -15.57
C ASP A 300 12.52 0.67 -14.28
N GLU A 301 12.02 -0.56 -14.35
CA GLU A 301 12.13 -1.55 -13.27
C GLU A 301 12.27 -2.94 -13.91
N THR A 302 13.41 -3.60 -13.70
CA THR A 302 13.67 -4.94 -14.26
C THR A 302 13.46 -6.06 -13.25
N GLU A 303 13.44 -5.73 -11.96
CA GLU A 303 13.21 -6.67 -10.88
C GLU A 303 11.71 -6.90 -10.66
N TYR A 304 11.32 -8.13 -10.35
CA TYR A 304 9.96 -8.39 -9.90
C TYR A 304 9.76 -7.92 -8.46
N THR A 305 8.73 -7.11 -8.28
CA THR A 305 8.35 -6.51 -6.99
C THR A 305 6.99 -6.99 -6.49
N GLY A 306 6.29 -7.83 -7.26
CA GLY A 306 5.08 -8.54 -6.87
C GLY A 306 5.32 -10.01 -6.51
N THR A 307 4.48 -10.54 -5.62
CA THR A 307 4.52 -11.95 -5.20
C THR A 307 3.14 -12.58 -5.29
N GLY A 308 3.00 -13.66 -6.06
CA GLY A 308 1.79 -14.48 -6.04
C GLY A 308 1.88 -15.58 -4.99
N PHE A 309 2.91 -16.42 -5.06
CA PHE A 309 3.21 -17.47 -4.08
C PHE A 309 4.69 -17.41 -3.68
N PRO A 310 5.00 -17.08 -2.41
CA PRO A 310 6.37 -17.04 -1.92
C PRO A 310 7.16 -18.30 -2.30
N LYS A 311 8.39 -18.10 -2.81
CA LYS A 311 9.33 -19.15 -3.27
C LYS A 311 8.99 -19.85 -4.57
N VAL A 312 7.82 -19.59 -5.15
CA VAL A 312 7.28 -20.37 -6.27
C VAL A 312 6.91 -19.49 -7.46
N PHE A 313 6.23 -18.38 -7.20
CA PHE A 313 5.57 -17.60 -8.24
C PHE A 313 5.60 -16.11 -7.93
N TYR A 314 6.31 -15.36 -8.77
CA TYR A 314 6.53 -13.93 -8.65
C TYR A 314 5.88 -13.20 -9.82
N LEU A 315 5.54 -11.93 -9.61
CA LEU A 315 4.73 -11.14 -10.53
C LEU A 315 5.44 -9.84 -10.87
N GLU A 316 5.35 -9.48 -12.15
CA GLU A 316 5.62 -8.12 -12.59
C GLU A 316 4.31 -7.33 -12.59
N TYR A 317 4.22 -6.35 -11.69
CA TYR A 317 3.20 -5.30 -11.80
C TYR A 317 3.78 -4.13 -12.57
N THR A 318 3.55 -4.09 -13.88
CA THR A 318 4.18 -3.12 -14.79
C THR A 318 3.91 -1.66 -14.43
N MET A 319 2.81 -1.37 -13.71
CA MET A 319 2.46 -0.02 -13.26
C MET A 319 3.08 0.39 -11.91
N TYR A 320 3.65 -0.53 -11.13
CA TYR A 320 4.25 -0.23 -9.81
C TYR A 320 5.35 0.82 -9.91
N ARG A 321 6.20 0.67 -10.93
CA ARG A 321 7.28 1.61 -11.26
C ARG A 321 6.78 3.01 -11.65
N GLN A 322 5.49 3.21 -11.92
CA GLN A 322 4.94 4.51 -12.30
C GLN A 322 4.21 5.18 -11.14
N TYR A 323 3.17 4.55 -10.60
CA TYR A 323 2.34 5.22 -9.61
C TYR A 323 2.98 5.32 -8.23
N PHE A 324 3.86 4.39 -7.82
CA PHE A 324 4.48 4.48 -6.51
C PHE A 324 5.52 5.61 -6.43
N PRO A 325 6.46 5.76 -7.40
CA PRO A 325 7.33 6.94 -7.44
C PRO A 325 6.54 8.25 -7.48
N LEU A 326 5.52 8.34 -8.34
CA LEU A 326 4.67 9.53 -8.43
C LEU A 326 4.01 9.86 -7.08
N GLN A 327 3.46 8.84 -6.41
CA GLN A 327 2.84 9.00 -5.09
C GLN A 327 3.87 9.43 -4.03
N ALA A 328 5.05 8.83 -4.00
CA ALA A 328 6.10 9.19 -3.04
C ALA A 328 6.58 10.64 -3.24
N LEU A 329 6.82 11.05 -4.48
CA LEU A 329 7.19 12.43 -4.83
C LEU A 329 6.09 13.43 -4.46
N GLY A 330 4.82 13.10 -4.76
CA GLY A 330 3.66 13.91 -4.40
C GLY A 330 3.51 14.11 -2.89
N ASN A 331 3.65 13.02 -2.12
CA ASN A 331 3.59 13.03 -0.66
C ASN A 331 4.74 13.83 -0.04
N TYR A 332 5.95 13.70 -0.59
CA TYR A 332 7.10 14.49 -0.16
C TYR A 332 6.91 15.98 -0.44
N GLN A 333 6.46 16.34 -1.65
CA GLN A 333 6.17 17.73 -2.00
C GLN A 333 5.10 18.35 -1.08
N SER A 334 4.04 17.60 -0.77
CA SER A 334 2.99 18.02 0.15
C SER A 334 3.52 18.22 1.58
N ALA A 335 4.40 17.32 2.05
CA ALA A 335 5.05 17.45 3.35
C ALA A 335 5.94 18.69 3.44
N LEU A 336 6.69 19.02 2.37
CA LEU A 336 7.50 20.24 2.31
C LEU A 336 6.65 21.51 2.38
N LYS A 337 5.53 21.56 1.65
CA LYS A 337 4.59 22.70 1.68
C LYS A 337 4.00 22.90 3.08
N ASN A 338 3.56 21.82 3.74
CA ASN A 338 3.01 21.90 5.09
C ASN A 338 4.05 22.36 6.13
N ARG A 339 5.32 21.97 5.95
CA ARG A 339 6.41 22.46 6.79
C ARG A 339 6.69 23.95 6.58
N ALA A 340 6.71 24.42 5.33
CA ALA A 340 6.92 25.83 5.02
C ALA A 340 5.83 26.74 5.62
N VAL A 341 4.59 26.25 5.72
CA VAL A 341 3.48 26.97 6.37
C VAL A 341 3.62 27.00 7.91
N CYS A 342 4.26 25.99 8.50
CA CYS A 342 4.45 25.89 9.96
C CYS A 342 5.73 26.55 10.50
N VAL A 343 6.63 27.06 9.64
CA VAL A 343 7.74 27.90 10.09
C VAL A 343 7.18 29.29 10.42
N PRO A 344 7.23 29.78 11.67
CA PRO A 344 6.87 31.16 11.96
C PRO A 344 7.81 32.04 11.15
N ILE A 345 7.26 32.95 10.34
CA ILE A 345 8.05 34.05 9.76
C ILE A 345 8.66 34.76 10.95
N GLY A 346 9.95 34.52 11.18
CA GLY A 346 10.72 35.16 12.23
C GLY A 346 10.57 36.66 12.03
N ILE A 347 9.92 37.32 12.97
CA ILE A 347 9.88 38.77 13.04
C ILE A 347 11.33 39.21 13.22
N ALA A 348 11.95 39.67 12.14
CA ALA A 348 13.18 40.43 12.19
C ALA A 348 12.88 41.76 12.89
N ILE A 349 12.91 41.76 14.22
CA ILE A 349 13.00 43.02 14.98
C ILE A 349 14.47 43.43 14.89
N GLY A 350 14.79 44.20 13.86
CA GLY A 350 16.04 44.94 13.81
C GLY A 350 16.09 45.91 14.97
N THR A 351 17.11 45.79 15.80
CA THR A 351 17.55 46.85 16.72
C THR A 351 18.40 47.85 15.94
N PRO A 352 18.05 49.14 15.88
CA PRO A 352 19.04 50.17 15.61
C PRO A 352 19.79 50.46 16.89
N ALA A 353 21.11 50.39 16.79
CA ALA A 353 22.05 50.89 17.78
C ALA A 353 21.96 52.43 17.91
N ASP A 354 22.26 52.88 19.14
CA ASP A 354 22.97 54.10 19.50
C ASP A 354 22.55 55.44 18.86
N THR A 355 21.92 56.27 19.71
CA THR A 355 22.16 57.73 19.71
C THR A 355 22.34 58.22 21.14
N GLU A 356 23.59 58.60 21.44
CA GLU A 356 24.05 59.68 22.31
C GLU A 356 23.10 60.25 23.38
N ARG A 357 23.45 60.05 24.66
CA ARG A 357 23.79 61.14 25.59
C ARG A 357 24.47 60.62 26.86
#